data_AF-A0A933ZAE2-F1
#
_entry.id   AF-A0A933ZAE2-F1
#
_cell.length_a   1.000
_cell.length_b   1.000
_cell.length_c   1.000
_cell.angle_alpha   90.00
_cell.angle_beta   90.00
_cell.angle_gamma   90.00
#
_symmetry.space_group_name_H-M   'P 1'
#
loop_
_entity.id
_entity.type
_entity.pdbx_description
1 polymer ?
#
loop_
_entity_poly.entity_id
_entity_poly.type
_entity_poly.pdbx_seq_one_letter_code
_entity_poly.pdbx_strand_id
1 'polypeptide(L)'
;MTSRTVILALVSCLFAACSGSTETTGGGGAASGGAAGTGGVANGGGAGTGGAANGGTGGTANGGNGGTGGAVTGGSAGTGGMVTGGSSGMGGTVTGGSAGAGAAGGPQAAPECKEAAQCTLWSDCCNCLPLAPGEQPPPCNQPECFVSACTSAGISATACAAGQCVFDVDCDESSVLCNGIPPTCAPGEVPSVKDKCWTGKCVQASMCTKVTSCAKCQPPSTCVVDVTQMGPQTHCVQVPDVCKGQTTCACLGNAVCQPPYDTCSDSNPPGQTISCSCPAC
;
A
#
# COMPACT_ATOMS: atom_id res chain seq x y z
N MET A 1 -47.62 -16.51 -5.10
CA MET A 1 -47.59 -16.43 -6.58
C MET A 1 -48.27 -15.14 -6.98
N THR A 2 -47.53 -14.03 -6.99
CA THR A 2 -48.08 -12.70 -7.29
C THR A 2 -47.18 -12.06 -8.33
N SER A 3 -47.73 -12.07 -9.54
CA SER A 3 -47.17 -11.52 -10.78
C SER A 3 -46.86 -10.02 -10.59
N ARG A 4 -45.62 -9.60 -10.88
CA ARG A 4 -45.27 -8.18 -10.99
C ARG A 4 -44.95 -7.86 -12.45
N THR A 5 -45.88 -7.14 -13.04
CA THR A 5 -45.90 -6.55 -14.37
C THR A 5 -44.68 -5.67 -14.62
N VAL A 6 -43.96 -5.97 -15.70
CA VAL A 6 -42.87 -5.18 -16.27
C VAL A 6 -43.48 -4.00 -17.04
N ILE A 7 -43.20 -2.77 -16.63
CA ILE A 7 -43.48 -1.56 -17.42
C ILE A 7 -42.18 -1.18 -18.13
N LEU A 8 -42.11 -1.54 -19.41
CA LEU A 8 -41.04 -1.17 -20.34
C LEU A 8 -41.35 0.24 -20.86
N ALA A 9 -40.73 1.27 -20.29
CA ALA A 9 -40.83 2.64 -20.80
C ALA A 9 -39.75 2.88 -21.86
N LEU A 10 -40.18 2.89 -23.12
CA LEU A 10 -39.48 3.43 -24.28
C LEU A 10 -39.12 4.91 -24.02
N VAL A 11 -37.83 5.21 -23.86
CA VAL A 11 -37.32 6.59 -23.94
C VAL A 11 -36.52 6.71 -25.24
N SER A 12 -37.18 7.37 -26.19
CA SER A 12 -36.72 7.65 -27.54
C SER A 12 -35.62 8.70 -27.58
N CYS A 13 -34.73 8.50 -28.55
CA CYS A 13 -33.64 9.33 -29.04
C CYS A 13 -33.89 10.85 -29.02
N LEU A 14 -32.87 11.61 -28.60
CA LEU A 14 -32.58 12.93 -29.15
C LEU A 14 -31.05 13.06 -29.35
N PHE A 15 -30.59 12.77 -30.56
CA PHE A 15 -29.24 13.08 -31.03
C PHE A 15 -29.19 14.57 -31.38
N ALA A 16 -28.52 15.37 -30.55
CA ALA A 16 -28.12 16.73 -30.91
C ALA A 16 -26.68 16.69 -31.44
N ALA A 17 -26.56 16.85 -32.75
CA ALA A 17 -25.29 17.10 -33.43
C ALA A 17 -24.78 18.49 -33.06
N CYS A 18 -23.52 18.59 -32.63
CA CYS A 18 -22.77 19.85 -32.65
C CYS A 18 -21.50 19.67 -33.49
N SER A 19 -21.49 20.42 -34.60
CA SER A 19 -20.42 20.56 -35.57
C SER A 19 -19.53 21.75 -35.20
N GLY A 20 -18.22 21.63 -35.44
CA GLY A 20 -17.26 22.75 -35.56
C GLY A 20 -16.70 23.27 -34.22
N SER A 21 -15.42 23.61 -34.08
CA SER A 21 -14.50 24.16 -35.09
C SER A 21 -13.04 23.80 -34.77
N THR A 22 -12.29 23.44 -35.81
CA THR A 22 -10.83 23.48 -35.91
C THR A 22 -10.34 24.93 -35.94
N GLU A 23 -9.36 25.27 -35.11
CA GLU A 23 -8.25 26.23 -35.29
C GLU A 23 -7.56 26.37 -33.92
N THR A 24 -6.27 26.11 -33.75
CA THR A 24 -5.25 27.15 -33.89
C THR A 24 -3.85 26.53 -33.99
N THR A 25 -3.14 26.93 -35.04
CA THR A 25 -1.71 26.77 -35.28
C THR A 25 -0.93 27.80 -34.44
N GLY A 26 0.20 27.43 -33.82
CA GLY A 26 1.19 28.46 -33.43
C GLY A 26 2.23 28.10 -32.36
N GLY A 27 3.50 28.07 -32.78
CA GLY A 27 4.69 28.39 -31.99
C GLY A 27 5.25 27.26 -31.12
N GLY A 28 6.49 26.78 -31.24
CA GLY A 28 7.72 27.45 -31.70
C GLY A 28 8.53 27.97 -30.50
N GLY A 29 9.63 27.28 -30.17
CA GLY A 29 10.68 27.72 -29.23
C GLY A 29 10.63 27.02 -27.86
N ALA A 30 11.73 26.64 -27.21
CA ALA A 30 13.14 26.70 -27.52
C ALA A 30 13.85 25.64 -26.65
N ALA A 31 14.87 24.99 -27.20
CA ALA A 31 15.82 24.18 -26.44
C ALA A 31 16.85 25.12 -25.79
N SER A 32 16.97 25.06 -24.46
CA SER A 32 18.10 25.55 -23.66
C SER A 32 18.37 24.47 -22.61
N GLY A 33 19.56 23.90 -22.42
CA GLY A 33 20.90 24.45 -22.58
C GLY A 33 21.51 24.67 -21.18
N GLY A 34 22.36 23.74 -20.72
CA GLY A 34 23.22 23.85 -19.52
C GLY A 34 22.52 23.61 -18.17
N ALA A 35 23.14 23.04 -17.14
CA ALA A 35 24.57 22.94 -16.83
C ALA A 35 24.91 21.69 -16.00
N ALA A 36 26.14 21.19 -16.17
CA ALA A 36 26.81 20.33 -15.21
C ALA A 36 27.34 21.18 -14.05
N GLY A 37 26.99 20.80 -12.82
CA GLY A 37 27.53 21.39 -11.58
C GLY A 37 28.32 20.35 -10.79
N THR A 38 29.64 20.50 -10.78
CA THR A 38 30.60 19.83 -9.89
C THR A 38 30.75 20.58 -8.57
N GLY A 39 31.01 19.83 -7.48
CA GLY A 39 31.45 20.33 -6.17
C GLY A 39 30.45 19.93 -5.06
N GLY A 40 30.76 19.14 -4.04
CA GLY A 40 32.03 18.98 -3.34
C GLY A 40 31.95 19.74 -2.01
N VAL A 41 31.42 19.10 -0.96
CA VAL A 41 31.70 19.49 0.43
C VAL A 41 31.80 18.23 1.27
N ALA A 42 33.04 17.80 1.52
CA ALA A 42 33.35 16.88 2.61
C ALA A 42 33.31 17.70 3.91
N ASN A 43 32.33 17.44 4.77
CA ASN A 43 32.41 17.91 6.15
C ASN A 43 33.18 16.88 6.97
N GLY A 44 34.34 17.32 7.47
CA GLY A 44 35.03 16.71 8.61
C GLY A 44 34.06 16.55 9.79
N GLY A 45 34.25 15.60 10.67
CA GLY A 45 35.46 15.44 11.45
C GLY A 45 35.06 15.64 12.91
N GLY A 46 34.71 14.54 13.58
CA GLY A 46 34.48 14.48 15.01
C GLY A 46 35.21 13.25 15.54
N ALA A 47 36.37 13.50 16.15
CA ALA A 47 37.17 12.49 16.83
C ALA A 47 36.45 12.00 18.09
N GLY A 48 36.36 10.69 18.26
CA GLY A 48 35.92 10.02 19.48
C GLY A 48 36.72 8.75 19.67
N THR A 49 37.70 8.83 20.56
CA THR A 49 38.46 7.76 21.25
C THR A 49 37.66 6.45 21.40
N GLY A 50 38.18 5.24 21.24
CA GLY A 50 39.52 4.71 21.40
C GLY A 50 39.32 3.26 21.83
N GLY A 51 39.88 2.31 21.07
CA GLY A 51 39.70 0.89 21.31
C GLY A 51 40.69 0.12 20.44
N ALA A 52 41.96 0.22 20.80
CA ALA A 52 43.03 -0.55 20.18
C ALA A 52 42.81 -2.05 20.44
N ALA A 53 42.77 -2.84 19.37
CA ALA A 53 43.17 -4.24 19.42
C ALA A 53 44.23 -4.46 18.35
N ASN A 54 45.45 -4.64 18.84
CA ASN A 54 46.65 -4.96 18.09
C ASN A 54 46.47 -6.23 17.25
N GLY A 55 46.98 -6.17 16.01
CA GLY A 55 48.03 -7.06 15.53
C GLY A 55 47.71 -8.54 15.36
N GLY A 56 47.66 -8.98 14.11
CA GLY A 56 47.72 -10.40 13.74
C GLY A 56 47.85 -10.60 12.24
N THR A 57 49.00 -10.22 11.67
CA THR A 57 49.42 -10.64 10.33
C THR A 57 49.82 -12.11 10.31
N GLY A 58 49.36 -12.86 9.30
CA GLY A 58 50.08 -13.98 8.70
C GLY A 58 49.78 -15.37 9.26
N GLY A 59 49.26 -16.24 8.39
CA GLY A 59 49.21 -17.68 8.63
C GLY A 59 48.28 -18.44 7.69
N THR A 60 48.72 -18.72 6.46
CA THR A 60 48.22 -19.87 5.70
C THR A 60 48.61 -21.14 6.44
N ALA A 61 47.64 -21.87 7.00
CA ALA A 61 47.85 -23.19 7.56
C ALA A 61 47.05 -24.23 6.77
N ASN A 62 47.78 -25.08 6.06
CA ASN A 62 47.32 -26.37 5.55
C ASN A 62 46.96 -27.30 6.72
N GLY A 63 46.12 -28.29 6.41
CA GLY A 63 45.37 -29.10 7.36
C GLY A 63 46.15 -29.83 8.45
N GLY A 64 45.44 -30.09 9.54
CA GLY A 64 45.83 -30.96 10.64
C GLY A 64 44.59 -31.57 11.30
N ASN A 65 44.67 -32.86 11.58
CA ASN A 65 43.65 -33.69 12.21
C ASN A 65 43.25 -33.22 13.62
N GLY A 66 42.09 -33.74 14.05
CA GLY A 66 41.32 -33.36 15.24
C GLY A 66 42.06 -33.29 16.58
N GLY A 67 41.60 -32.34 17.39
CA GLY A 67 41.86 -32.24 18.83
C GLY A 67 40.54 -32.01 19.57
N THR A 68 40.29 -32.82 20.58
CA THR A 68 39.19 -32.68 21.54
C THR A 68 39.46 -31.58 22.56
N GLY A 69 38.43 -30.79 22.87
CA GLY A 69 38.12 -30.30 24.23
C GLY A 69 38.84 -29.06 24.73
N GLY A 70 38.20 -27.89 24.58
CA GLY A 70 38.40 -26.73 25.45
C GLY A 70 37.04 -26.10 25.76
N ALA A 71 36.52 -26.33 26.97
CA ALA A 71 35.31 -25.67 27.45
C ALA A 71 35.62 -24.20 27.74
N VAL A 72 34.98 -23.28 27.01
CA VAL A 72 35.08 -21.84 27.24
C VAL A 72 33.88 -21.42 28.11
N THR A 73 34.18 -21.00 29.33
CA THR A 73 33.19 -20.48 30.28
C THR A 73 32.86 -19.02 29.95
N GLY A 74 31.62 -18.78 29.50
CA GLY A 74 30.77 -17.61 29.75
C GLY A 74 31.35 -16.19 29.60
N GLY A 75 31.15 -15.59 28.43
CA GLY A 75 31.01 -14.13 28.27
C GLY A 75 29.55 -13.79 27.93
N SER A 76 29.00 -12.75 28.56
CA SER A 76 27.61 -12.30 28.42
C SER A 76 27.20 -12.09 26.95
N ALA A 77 26.05 -12.66 26.56
CA ALA A 77 25.55 -12.63 25.20
C ALA A 77 25.09 -11.20 24.80
N GLY A 78 25.87 -10.57 23.93
CA GLY A 78 25.39 -9.51 23.04
C GLY A 78 24.68 -10.12 21.83
N THR A 79 23.64 -9.47 21.35
CA THR A 79 22.72 -9.95 20.31
C THR A 79 23.40 -10.07 18.93
N GLY A 80 23.76 -11.30 18.56
CA GLY A 80 23.29 -11.97 17.34
C GLY A 80 24.01 -11.71 16.01
N GLY A 81 25.30 -12.06 15.91
CA GLY A 81 25.99 -12.28 14.63
C GLY A 81 25.95 -13.75 14.21
N MET A 82 25.52 -14.02 12.97
CA MET A 82 25.49 -15.34 12.34
C MET A 82 26.91 -15.80 11.96
N VAL A 83 27.28 -17.05 12.26
CA VAL A 83 28.53 -17.67 11.81
C VAL A 83 28.20 -18.81 10.85
N THR A 84 28.85 -18.81 9.69
CA THR A 84 28.77 -19.86 8.67
C THR A 84 29.96 -20.81 8.82
N GLY A 85 29.73 -22.13 8.75
CA GLY A 85 30.80 -23.08 8.44
C GLY A 85 30.49 -24.56 8.70
N GLY A 86 30.57 -25.38 7.64
CA GLY A 86 31.05 -26.77 7.71
C GLY A 86 30.00 -27.89 7.57
N SER A 87 29.88 -28.46 6.37
CA SER A 87 29.13 -29.68 6.07
C SER A 87 29.87 -30.96 6.49
N SER A 88 29.12 -31.93 7.01
CA SER A 88 29.04 -33.36 6.60
C SER A 88 28.86 -34.28 7.82
N GLY A 89 27.59 -34.54 8.16
CA GLY A 89 27.18 -35.55 9.14
C GLY A 89 25.72 -35.89 8.93
N MET A 90 25.45 -37.11 8.46
CA MET A 90 24.09 -37.65 8.33
C MET A 90 23.50 -37.88 9.73
N GLY A 91 22.22 -37.50 9.91
CA GLY A 91 21.39 -37.92 11.05
C GLY A 91 21.35 -36.96 12.23
N GLY A 92 20.83 -35.75 12.03
CA GLY A 92 20.45 -34.86 13.13
C GLY A 92 19.12 -34.18 12.80
N THR A 93 18.07 -34.49 13.55
CA THR A 93 16.84 -33.69 13.58
C THR A 93 17.22 -32.26 13.97
N VAL A 94 17.15 -31.35 13.01
CA VAL A 94 17.31 -29.92 13.25
C VAL A 94 16.09 -29.48 14.06
N THR A 95 16.22 -29.42 15.38
CA THR A 95 15.27 -28.71 16.23
C THR A 95 15.44 -27.23 15.87
N GLY A 96 14.52 -26.71 15.05
CA GLY A 96 14.50 -25.31 14.68
C GLY A 96 14.60 -24.45 15.93
N GLY A 97 15.66 -23.64 16.02
CA GLY A 97 15.83 -22.70 17.11
C GLY A 97 14.61 -21.81 17.20
N SER A 98 14.02 -21.70 18.39
CA SER A 98 12.92 -20.79 18.67
C SER A 98 13.31 -19.39 18.20
N ALA A 99 12.43 -18.74 17.43
CA ALA A 99 12.61 -17.36 17.02
C ALA A 99 12.92 -16.52 18.27
N GLY A 100 14.08 -15.86 18.27
CA GLY A 100 14.45 -14.98 19.38
C GLY A 100 13.36 -13.95 19.61
N ALA A 101 13.06 -13.66 20.87
CA ALA A 101 12.10 -12.62 21.25
C ALA A 101 12.55 -11.30 20.61
N GLY A 102 11.87 -10.91 19.52
CA GLY A 102 12.12 -9.66 18.82
C GLY A 102 11.90 -8.49 19.79
N ALA A 103 12.72 -7.46 19.66
CA ALA A 103 12.60 -6.22 20.42
C ALA A 103 11.13 -5.76 20.46
N ALA A 104 10.67 -5.30 21.64
CA ALA A 104 9.32 -4.80 21.84
C ALA A 104 8.95 -3.85 20.69
N GLY A 105 8.03 -4.30 19.84
CA GLY A 105 7.68 -3.63 18.60
C GLY A 105 7.23 -2.20 18.87
N GLY A 106 7.58 -1.29 17.95
CA GLY A 106 7.03 0.07 17.97
C GLY A 106 5.51 0.08 17.97
N PRO A 107 4.88 1.26 18.12
CA PRO A 107 3.43 1.36 18.09
C PRO A 107 2.91 0.79 16.75
N GLN A 108 1.98 -0.15 16.83
CA GLN A 108 1.39 -0.80 15.68
C GLN A 108 0.08 -0.10 15.33
N ALA A 109 -0.19 0.09 14.04
CA ALA A 109 -1.50 0.54 13.60
C ALA A 109 -2.53 -0.59 13.80
N ALA A 110 -3.72 -0.20 14.24
CA ALA A 110 -4.89 -1.08 14.27
C ALA A 110 -5.72 -0.86 13.00
N PRO A 111 -6.44 -1.88 12.51
CA PRO A 111 -7.37 -1.69 11.40
C PRO A 111 -8.52 -0.76 11.81
N GLU A 112 -8.95 0.09 10.89
CA GLU A 112 -10.15 0.92 11.04
C GLU A 112 -11.41 0.06 10.97
N CYS A 113 -11.38 -0.98 10.12
CA CYS A 113 -12.50 -1.90 9.90
C CYS A 113 -12.01 -3.32 9.64
N LYS A 114 -12.92 -4.27 9.82
CA LYS A 114 -12.80 -5.69 9.45
C LYS A 114 -13.85 -6.10 8.44
N GLU A 115 -14.99 -5.42 8.44
CA GLU A 115 -16.10 -5.65 7.52
C GLU A 115 -16.74 -4.32 7.11
N ALA A 116 -17.38 -4.30 5.93
CA ALA A 116 -18.01 -3.09 5.38
C ALA A 116 -19.07 -2.48 6.32
N ALA A 117 -19.74 -3.29 7.14
CA ALA A 117 -20.77 -2.84 8.08
C ALA A 117 -20.24 -1.93 9.19
N GLN A 118 -18.93 -1.92 9.42
CA GLN A 118 -18.28 -1.04 10.39
C GLN A 118 -18.00 0.36 9.82
N CYS A 119 -18.00 0.50 8.49
CA CYS A 119 -17.78 1.78 7.83
C CYS A 119 -19.11 2.51 7.63
N THR A 120 -19.14 3.79 7.96
CA THR A 120 -20.33 4.63 7.78
C THR A 120 -20.08 5.62 6.64
N LEU A 121 -20.99 5.67 5.66
CA LEU A 121 -20.97 6.72 4.66
C LEU A 121 -21.51 8.03 5.26
N TRP A 122 -20.64 9.02 5.46
CA TRP A 122 -21.07 10.36 5.79
C TRP A 122 -21.32 11.17 4.54
N SER A 123 -22.55 11.69 4.41
CA SER A 123 -23.01 12.40 3.24
C SER A 123 -23.77 13.66 3.67
N ASP A 124 -23.06 14.79 3.73
CA ASP A 124 -23.66 16.10 3.92
C ASP A 124 -23.48 16.96 2.66
N CYS A 125 -23.67 18.28 2.78
CA CYS A 125 -23.54 19.22 1.67
C CYS A 125 -22.09 19.58 1.31
N CYS A 126 -21.16 19.39 2.23
CA CYS A 126 -19.76 19.77 2.10
C CYS A 126 -18.85 18.56 1.86
N ASN A 127 -19.21 17.41 2.41
CA ASN A 127 -18.36 16.26 2.60
C ASN A 127 -19.06 14.99 2.14
N CYS A 128 -18.32 14.20 1.38
CA CYS A 128 -18.61 12.79 1.15
C CYS A 128 -17.40 12.02 1.66
N LEU A 129 -17.55 11.28 2.76
CA LEU A 129 -16.43 10.60 3.41
C LEU A 129 -16.85 9.21 3.89
N PRO A 130 -15.99 8.19 3.72
CA PRO A 130 -16.10 6.97 4.48
C PRO A 130 -15.54 7.23 5.88
N LEU A 131 -16.34 6.98 6.92
CA LEU A 131 -15.90 7.16 8.31
C LEU A 131 -15.66 5.81 8.99
N ALA A 132 -14.55 5.73 9.72
CA ALA A 132 -14.26 4.62 10.61
C ALA A 132 -15.18 4.63 11.85
N PRO A 133 -15.34 3.50 12.56
CA PRO A 133 -16.11 3.44 13.79
C PRO A 133 -15.69 4.49 14.83
N GLY A 134 -16.61 5.39 15.18
CA GLY A 134 -16.39 6.43 16.19
C GLY A 134 -15.72 7.70 15.66
N GLU A 135 -15.27 7.73 14.40
CA GLU A 135 -14.78 8.93 13.76
C GLU A 135 -15.90 9.97 13.62
N GLN A 136 -15.58 11.24 13.87
CA GLN A 136 -16.53 12.33 13.74
C GLN A 136 -16.34 13.03 12.40
N PRO A 137 -17.42 13.31 11.66
CA PRO A 137 -17.33 14.04 10.41
C PRO A 137 -16.82 15.47 10.64
N PRO A 138 -16.09 16.05 9.67
CA PRO A 138 -15.73 17.46 9.72
C PRO A 138 -17.01 18.33 9.68
N PRO A 139 -17.00 19.49 10.35
CA PRO A 139 -18.17 20.36 10.39
C PRO A 139 -18.49 20.92 8.99
N CYS A 140 -19.78 20.94 8.64
CA CYS A 140 -20.27 21.56 7.40
C CYS A 140 -21.08 22.82 7.73
N ASN A 141 -20.59 23.97 7.25
CA ASN A 141 -21.23 25.28 7.46
C ASN A 141 -22.45 25.53 6.54
N GLN A 142 -22.79 24.57 5.67
CA GLN A 142 -23.95 24.64 4.80
C GLN A 142 -25.01 23.65 5.28
N PRO A 143 -26.07 24.11 5.96
CA PRO A 143 -27.07 23.22 6.56
C PRO A 143 -27.95 22.53 5.51
N GLU A 144 -28.10 23.13 4.32
CA GLU A 144 -28.97 22.61 3.27
C GLU A 144 -28.32 22.78 1.88
N CYS A 145 -28.51 21.77 1.04
CA CYS A 145 -28.09 21.72 -0.35
C CYS A 145 -29.11 20.90 -1.13
N PHE A 146 -29.24 21.18 -2.42
CA PHE A 146 -30.18 20.46 -3.29
C PHE A 146 -29.82 18.98 -3.46
N VAL A 147 -28.51 18.67 -3.41
CA VAL A 147 -27.95 17.33 -3.57
C VAL A 147 -26.76 17.22 -2.63
N SER A 148 -26.67 16.12 -1.87
CA SER A 148 -25.50 15.87 -1.02
C SER A 148 -24.23 15.63 -1.84
N ALA A 149 -23.08 15.84 -1.22
CA ALA A 149 -21.79 15.61 -1.87
C ALA A 149 -21.68 14.17 -2.42
N CYS A 150 -22.07 13.15 -1.64
CA CYS A 150 -22.03 11.76 -2.11
C CYS A 150 -22.99 11.48 -3.26
N THR A 151 -24.20 12.02 -3.22
CA THR A 151 -25.18 11.83 -4.31
C THR A 151 -24.67 12.47 -5.61
N SER A 152 -24.06 13.66 -5.53
CA SER A 152 -23.44 14.31 -6.69
C SER A 152 -22.24 13.51 -7.24
N ALA A 153 -21.48 12.88 -6.33
CA ALA A 153 -20.38 11.98 -6.68
C ALA A 153 -20.87 10.61 -7.20
N GLY A 154 -22.14 10.26 -7.02
CA GLY A 154 -22.70 8.96 -7.39
C GLY A 154 -22.21 7.82 -6.48
N ILE A 155 -21.78 8.17 -5.26
CA ILE A 155 -21.32 7.25 -4.23
C ILE A 155 -22.49 6.91 -3.33
N SER A 156 -22.76 5.63 -3.14
CA SER A 156 -23.90 5.14 -2.36
C SER A 156 -23.53 4.16 -1.25
N ALA A 157 -22.28 3.71 -1.20
CA ALA A 157 -21.84 2.69 -0.26
C ALA A 157 -20.35 2.87 0.09
N THR A 158 -19.98 2.27 1.21
CA THR A 158 -18.61 2.14 1.71
C THR A 158 -18.24 0.67 1.81
N ALA A 159 -16.95 0.39 1.74
CA ALA A 159 -16.39 -0.95 1.88
C ALA A 159 -15.22 -0.91 2.89
N CYS A 160 -14.89 -2.07 3.43
CA CYS A 160 -13.65 -2.27 4.17
C CYS A 160 -12.63 -2.90 3.23
N ALA A 161 -11.59 -2.15 2.86
CA ALA A 161 -10.53 -2.62 1.96
C ALA A 161 -9.18 -2.48 2.67
N ALA A 162 -8.43 -3.58 2.77
CA ALA A 162 -7.14 -3.63 3.47
C ALA A 162 -7.18 -2.96 4.87
N GLY A 163 -8.27 -3.20 5.62
CA GLY A 163 -8.48 -2.66 6.96
C GLY A 163 -8.81 -1.17 7.05
N GLN A 164 -9.05 -0.48 5.93
CA GLN A 164 -9.49 0.92 5.89
C GLN A 164 -10.91 1.07 5.35
N CYS A 165 -11.61 2.07 5.85
CA CYS A 165 -12.91 2.45 5.32
C CYS A 165 -12.72 3.26 4.03
N VAL A 166 -13.21 2.72 2.91
CA VAL A 166 -13.14 3.35 1.58
C VAL A 166 -14.52 3.43 0.95
N PHE A 167 -14.65 4.12 -0.18
CA PHE A 167 -15.88 4.04 -0.97
C PHE A 167 -15.97 2.68 -1.66
N ASP A 168 -17.19 2.17 -1.84
CA ASP A 168 -17.44 0.96 -2.62
C ASP A 168 -17.35 1.28 -4.13
N VAL A 169 -16.14 1.60 -4.56
CA VAL A 169 -15.78 2.01 -5.93
C VAL A 169 -14.60 1.17 -6.38
N ASP A 170 -14.74 0.51 -7.52
CA ASP A 170 -13.66 -0.23 -8.17
C ASP A 170 -12.83 0.75 -9.03
N CYS A 171 -11.51 0.68 -8.97
CA CYS A 171 -10.61 1.48 -9.80
C CYS A 171 -9.61 0.59 -10.55
N ASP A 172 -9.92 -0.69 -10.66
CA ASP A 172 -9.16 -1.65 -11.41
C ASP A 172 -9.57 -1.63 -12.89
N GLU A 173 -8.76 -0.93 -13.69
CA GLU A 173 -8.83 -0.81 -15.13
C GLU A 173 -8.89 -2.16 -15.85
N SER A 174 -8.29 -3.22 -15.28
CA SER A 174 -8.31 -4.57 -15.87
C SER A 174 -9.69 -5.22 -15.83
N SER A 175 -10.60 -4.68 -15.01
CA SER A 175 -11.98 -5.17 -14.89
C SER A 175 -12.95 -4.50 -15.87
N VAL A 176 -12.50 -3.53 -16.67
CA VAL A 176 -13.36 -2.81 -17.61
C VAL A 176 -13.59 -3.66 -18.86
N LEU A 177 -14.87 -3.85 -19.20
CA LEU A 177 -15.34 -4.59 -20.38
C LEU A 177 -16.04 -3.70 -21.41
N CYS A 178 -16.48 -2.51 -21.00
CA CYS A 178 -17.19 -1.59 -21.88
C CYS A 178 -16.21 -0.80 -22.76
N ASN A 179 -16.56 -0.57 -24.02
CA ASN A 179 -15.72 0.15 -25.00
C ASN A 179 -15.67 1.68 -24.80
N GLY A 180 -15.71 2.15 -23.56
CA GLY A 180 -15.60 3.57 -23.23
C GLY A 180 -14.16 4.04 -23.16
N ILE A 181 -13.92 5.31 -23.48
CA ILE A 181 -12.61 5.95 -23.27
C ILE A 181 -12.49 6.27 -21.77
N PRO A 182 -11.40 5.87 -21.08
CA PRO A 182 -11.18 6.23 -19.69
C PRO A 182 -11.09 7.77 -19.52
N PRO A 183 -11.66 8.35 -18.45
CA PRO A 183 -11.49 9.77 -18.19
C PRO A 183 -10.01 10.09 -17.87
N THR A 184 -9.57 11.29 -18.22
CA THR A 184 -8.24 11.79 -17.85
C THR A 184 -8.28 12.31 -16.42
N CYS A 185 -7.54 11.69 -15.51
CA CYS A 185 -7.52 12.03 -14.09
C CYS A 185 -6.29 12.86 -13.72
N ALA A 186 -6.43 13.69 -12.68
CA ALA A 186 -5.29 14.43 -12.13
C ALA A 186 -4.26 13.46 -11.51
N PRO A 187 -3.00 13.88 -11.30
CA PRO A 187 -2.02 13.08 -10.57
C PRO A 187 -2.55 12.66 -9.19
N GLY A 188 -2.49 11.35 -8.90
CA GLY A 188 -2.98 10.77 -7.64
C GLY A 188 -4.43 10.30 -7.68
N GLU A 189 -5.14 10.63 -8.76
CA GLU A 189 -6.47 10.13 -9.04
C GLU A 189 -6.46 9.03 -10.10
N VAL A 190 -7.46 8.17 -10.02
CA VAL A 190 -7.68 7.05 -10.93
C VAL A 190 -9.12 7.05 -11.44
N PRO A 191 -9.33 6.57 -12.69
CA PRO A 191 -10.66 6.45 -13.23
C PRO A 191 -11.45 5.39 -12.45
N SER A 192 -12.68 5.71 -12.09
CA SER A 192 -13.56 4.76 -11.40
C SER A 192 -14.34 3.88 -12.37
N VAL A 193 -14.59 2.64 -11.93
CA VAL A 193 -15.25 1.56 -12.65
C VAL A 193 -16.50 1.16 -11.90
N LYS A 194 -17.62 1.06 -12.62
CA LYS A 194 -18.89 0.55 -12.11
C LYS A 194 -19.53 -0.33 -13.18
N ASP A 195 -20.04 -1.50 -12.77
CA ASP A 195 -20.66 -2.46 -13.69
C ASP A 195 -19.76 -2.81 -14.90
N LYS A 196 -18.43 -2.88 -14.65
CA LYS A 196 -17.40 -3.13 -15.67
C LYS A 196 -17.29 -2.05 -16.74
N CYS A 197 -17.83 -0.85 -16.51
CA CYS A 197 -17.68 0.32 -17.36
C CYS A 197 -17.01 1.47 -16.60
N TRP A 198 -16.36 2.39 -17.33
CA TRP A 198 -15.95 3.67 -16.77
C TRP A 198 -17.16 4.49 -16.35
N THR A 199 -17.10 5.10 -15.16
CA THR A 199 -18.16 6.02 -14.69
C THR A 199 -18.03 7.43 -15.30
N GLY A 200 -16.89 7.73 -15.91
CA GLY A 200 -16.49 9.07 -16.34
C GLY A 200 -15.97 9.96 -15.19
N LYS A 201 -15.83 9.42 -13.97
CA LYS A 201 -15.34 10.16 -12.79
C LYS A 201 -13.97 9.65 -12.34
N CYS A 202 -13.18 10.57 -11.79
CA CYS A 202 -11.90 10.29 -11.16
C CYS A 202 -12.06 10.31 -9.64
N VAL A 203 -11.37 9.42 -8.95
CA VAL A 203 -11.34 9.32 -7.48
C VAL A 203 -9.90 9.14 -7.02
N GLN A 204 -9.59 9.52 -5.78
CA GLN A 204 -8.26 9.25 -5.22
C GLN A 204 -8.02 7.74 -5.15
N ALA A 205 -6.81 7.29 -5.50
CA ALA A 205 -6.48 5.87 -5.52
C ALA A 205 -6.66 5.18 -4.15
N SER A 206 -6.47 5.92 -3.04
CA SER A 206 -6.68 5.41 -1.68
C SER A 206 -8.14 5.30 -1.25
N MET A 207 -9.07 5.83 -2.05
CA MET A 207 -10.51 5.75 -1.79
C MET A 207 -11.18 4.62 -2.59
N CYS A 208 -10.39 3.86 -3.35
CA CYS A 208 -10.84 2.73 -4.16
C CYS A 208 -10.79 1.44 -3.36
N THR A 209 -11.77 0.55 -3.59
CA THR A 209 -11.72 -0.83 -3.08
C THR A 209 -10.51 -1.58 -3.61
N LYS A 210 -10.11 -1.34 -4.85
CA LYS A 210 -8.91 -1.90 -5.48
C LYS A 210 -8.45 -1.04 -6.65
N VAL A 211 -7.17 -1.16 -6.99
CA VAL A 211 -6.52 -0.52 -8.14
C VAL A 211 -5.80 -1.56 -8.99
N THR A 212 -5.47 -1.23 -10.23
CA THR A 212 -4.79 -2.18 -11.15
C THR A 212 -3.34 -2.47 -10.77
N SER A 213 -2.64 -1.52 -10.14
CA SER A 213 -1.24 -1.70 -9.76
C SER A 213 -0.77 -0.71 -8.70
N CYS A 214 0.33 -1.03 -8.02
CA CYS A 214 0.96 -0.17 -7.03
C CYS A 214 1.41 1.20 -7.57
N ALA A 215 1.64 1.31 -8.89
CA ALA A 215 2.03 2.57 -9.52
C ALA A 215 0.94 3.65 -9.42
N LYS A 216 -0.30 3.26 -9.08
CA LYS A 216 -1.41 4.18 -8.84
C LYS A 216 -1.40 4.77 -7.42
N CYS A 217 -0.71 4.13 -6.47
CA CYS A 217 -0.61 4.61 -5.11
C CYS A 217 0.43 5.73 -5.02
N GLN A 218 0.02 6.91 -4.58
CA GLN A 218 0.91 8.06 -4.39
C GLN A 218 1.08 8.36 -2.89
N PRO A 219 2.26 8.85 -2.47
CA PRO A 219 2.43 9.32 -1.09
C PRO A 219 1.36 10.34 -0.69
N PRO A 220 0.85 10.30 0.56
CA PRO A 220 1.35 9.50 1.68
C PRO A 220 0.73 8.09 1.78
N SER A 221 0.14 7.55 0.72
CA SER A 221 -0.33 6.16 0.70
C SER A 221 0.78 5.14 0.41
N THR A 222 0.58 3.91 0.89
CA THR A 222 1.40 2.74 0.57
C THR A 222 0.60 1.73 -0.24
N CYS A 223 1.28 0.96 -1.06
CA CYS A 223 0.66 -0.15 -1.77
C CYS A 223 0.53 -1.37 -0.85
N VAL A 224 -0.65 -1.98 -0.82
CA VAL A 224 -0.90 -3.26 -0.17
C VAL A 224 -1.40 -4.23 -1.22
N VAL A 225 -0.81 -5.43 -1.27
CA VAL A 225 -1.12 -6.46 -2.25
C VAL A 225 -1.61 -7.71 -1.51
N ASP A 226 -2.87 -8.06 -1.73
CA ASP A 226 -3.46 -9.31 -1.26
C ASP A 226 -3.18 -10.41 -2.30
N VAL A 227 -2.38 -11.40 -1.92
CA VAL A 227 -2.01 -12.52 -2.79
C VAL A 227 -3.13 -13.55 -2.77
N THR A 228 -3.99 -13.53 -3.78
CA THR A 228 -5.11 -14.47 -3.93
C THR A 228 -4.83 -15.52 -5.01
N GLN A 229 -5.50 -16.67 -4.96
CA GLN A 229 -5.39 -17.70 -6.02
C GLN A 229 -5.85 -17.21 -7.40
N MET A 230 -6.76 -16.22 -7.44
CA MET A 230 -7.24 -15.63 -8.70
C MET A 230 -6.30 -14.55 -9.26
N GLY A 231 -5.22 -14.25 -8.54
CA GLY A 231 -4.28 -13.18 -8.84
C GLY A 231 -4.19 -12.15 -7.72
N PRO A 232 -3.14 -11.32 -7.71
CA PRO A 232 -2.96 -10.29 -6.69
C PRO A 232 -4.06 -9.21 -6.80
N GLN A 233 -4.64 -8.83 -5.67
CA GLN A 233 -5.47 -7.63 -5.56
C GLN A 233 -4.63 -6.51 -4.96
N THR A 234 -4.71 -5.31 -5.54
CA THR A 234 -3.88 -4.18 -5.11
C THR A 234 -4.76 -3.09 -4.51
N HIS A 235 -4.33 -2.57 -3.36
CA HIS A 235 -5.00 -1.54 -2.59
C HIS A 235 -4.01 -0.40 -2.31
N CYS A 236 -4.49 0.84 -2.29
CA CYS A 236 -3.70 1.97 -1.81
C CYS A 236 -4.22 2.36 -0.43
N VAL A 237 -3.36 2.27 0.58
CA VAL A 237 -3.74 2.48 1.99
C VAL A 237 -3.04 3.73 2.50
N GLN A 238 -3.77 4.63 3.14
CA GLN A 238 -3.18 5.81 3.79
C GLN A 238 -2.35 5.37 5.00
N VAL A 239 -1.11 5.85 5.11
CA VAL A 239 -0.24 5.50 6.24
C VAL A 239 -0.69 6.28 7.47
N PRO A 240 -1.16 5.62 8.55
CA PRO A 240 -1.61 6.32 9.74
C PRO A 240 -0.47 7.07 10.43
N ASP A 241 -0.79 8.20 11.05
CA ASP A 241 0.20 9.06 11.73
C ASP A 241 1.01 8.33 12.81
N VAL A 242 0.42 7.32 13.46
CA VAL A 242 1.11 6.48 14.46
C VAL A 242 2.34 5.77 13.88
N CYS A 243 2.33 5.48 12.58
CA CYS A 243 3.45 4.88 11.87
C CYS A 243 4.52 5.90 11.45
N LYS A 244 4.27 7.21 11.58
CA LYS A 244 5.24 8.28 11.22
C LYS A 244 5.82 8.11 9.81
N GLY A 245 5.00 7.68 8.86
CA GLY A 245 5.41 7.40 7.48
C GLY A 245 6.11 6.05 7.26
N GLN A 246 6.24 5.20 8.28
CA GLN A 246 6.76 3.84 8.13
C GLN A 246 5.74 2.93 7.45
N THR A 247 6.11 2.42 6.28
CA THR A 247 5.30 1.56 5.41
C THR A 247 5.66 0.08 5.56
N THR A 248 6.17 -0.32 6.72
CA THR A 248 6.64 -1.70 6.97
C THR A 248 5.58 -2.55 7.65
N CYS A 249 5.63 -3.87 7.47
CA CYS A 249 4.82 -4.85 8.19
C CYS A 249 4.88 -4.69 9.71
N ALA A 250 6.03 -4.26 10.26
CA ALA A 250 6.17 -4.01 11.68
C ALA A 250 5.16 -3.00 12.24
N CYS A 251 4.80 -1.97 11.44
CA CYS A 251 3.83 -0.96 11.84
C CYS A 251 2.44 -1.20 11.26
N LEU A 252 2.36 -1.40 9.94
CA LEU A 252 1.09 -1.48 9.21
C LEU A 252 0.51 -2.88 9.12
N GLY A 253 1.31 -3.93 9.32
CA GLY A 253 0.90 -5.31 8.99
C GLY A 253 -0.41 -5.72 9.66
N ASN A 254 -0.58 -5.40 10.94
CA ASN A 254 -1.81 -5.71 11.67
C ASN A 254 -3.02 -4.85 11.27
N ALA A 255 -2.79 -3.66 10.70
CA ALA A 255 -3.85 -2.82 10.17
C ALA A 255 -4.30 -3.30 8.79
N VAL A 256 -3.36 -3.64 7.90
CA VAL A 256 -3.67 -3.85 6.49
C VAL A 256 -3.89 -5.32 6.10
N CYS A 257 -3.15 -6.24 6.71
CA CYS A 257 -3.27 -7.67 6.43
C CYS A 257 -4.33 -8.28 7.35
N GLN A 258 -5.59 -8.17 6.93
CA GLN A 258 -6.74 -8.73 7.63
C GLN A 258 -7.01 -10.18 7.20
N PRO A 259 -7.63 -11.01 8.07
CA PRO A 259 -8.08 -12.35 7.68
C PRO A 259 -8.94 -12.33 6.40
N PRO A 260 -8.75 -13.27 5.46
CA PRO A 260 -7.88 -14.44 5.59
C PRO A 260 -6.40 -14.20 5.22
N TYR A 261 -6.02 -13.00 4.76
CA TYR A 261 -4.67 -12.66 4.32
C TYR A 261 -3.85 -12.03 5.46
N ASP A 262 -3.70 -12.73 6.59
CA ASP A 262 -3.08 -12.20 7.81
C ASP A 262 -1.54 -12.32 7.86
N THR A 263 -0.93 -12.94 6.86
CA THR A 263 0.54 -13.08 6.79
C THR A 263 1.15 -11.91 6.00
N CYS A 264 1.75 -10.97 6.73
CA CYS A 264 2.40 -9.79 6.17
C CYS A 264 3.86 -10.07 5.76
N SER A 265 4.25 -9.58 4.59
CA SER A 265 5.64 -9.54 4.12
C SER A 265 6.00 -8.19 3.50
N ASP A 266 7.16 -7.67 3.86
CA ASP A 266 7.71 -6.45 3.25
C ASP A 266 8.32 -6.82 1.88
N SER A 267 7.95 -6.08 0.83
CA SER A 267 8.61 -6.21 -0.48
C SER A 267 10.05 -5.69 -0.44
N ASN A 268 10.88 -6.10 -1.42
CA ASN A 268 12.24 -5.61 -1.60
C ASN A 268 12.30 -4.73 -2.88
N PRO A 269 12.68 -3.45 -2.81
CA PRO A 269 13.19 -2.73 -1.63
C PRO A 269 12.12 -2.48 -0.55
N PRO A 270 12.49 -2.57 0.73
CA PRO A 270 11.57 -2.36 1.85
C PRO A 270 10.90 -0.99 1.79
N GLY A 271 9.62 -0.96 2.15
CA GLY A 271 8.85 0.27 2.35
C GLY A 271 8.11 0.82 1.13
N GLN A 272 7.98 0.06 0.03
CA GLN A 272 7.15 0.48 -1.11
C GLN A 272 5.86 -0.34 -1.26
N THR A 273 5.88 -1.62 -0.87
CA THR A 273 4.73 -2.50 -0.98
C THR A 273 4.69 -3.47 0.18
N ILE A 274 3.50 -3.64 0.76
CA ILE A 274 3.21 -4.69 1.74
C ILE A 274 2.47 -5.80 1.00
N SER A 275 2.91 -7.04 1.15
CA SER A 275 2.24 -8.20 0.59
C SER A 275 1.57 -8.99 1.71
N CYS A 276 0.25 -9.08 1.65
CA CYS A 276 -0.59 -9.86 2.54
C CYS A 276 -0.93 -11.19 1.87
N SER A 277 -0.64 -12.30 2.53
CA SER A 277 -0.83 -13.64 2.00
C SER A 277 -1.64 -14.50 2.96
N CYS A 278 -2.32 -15.50 2.42
CA CYS A 278 -3.01 -16.51 3.20
C CYS A 278 -2.35 -17.87 2.94
N PRO A 279 -1.45 -18.37 3.82
CA PRO A 279 -0.74 -19.63 3.61
C PRO A 279 -1.64 -20.87 3.57
N ALA A 280 -2.86 -20.77 4.09
CA ALA A 280 -3.85 -21.84 4.16
C ALA A 280 -5.01 -21.68 3.17
N CYS A 281 -4.96 -20.64 2.34
CA CYS A 281 -5.78 -20.45 1.16
C CYS A 281 -4.97 -20.85 -0.08
#